data_AF-A0A392SCL5-F1
#
_entry.id   AF-A0A392SCL5-F1
#
_cell.length_a   1.000
_cell.length_b   1.000
_cell.length_c   1.000
_cell.angle_alpha   90.00
_cell.angle_beta   90.00
_cell.angle_gamma   90.00
#
_symmetry.space_group_name_H-M   'P 1'
#
loop_
_entity.id
_entity.type
_entity.pdbx_description
1 polymer ?
#
loop_
_entity_poly.entity_id
_entity_poly.type
_entity_poly.pdbx_seq_one_letter_code
_entity_poly.pdbx_strand_id
1 'polypeptide(L)' 'MGTRLKMSTSHHPQTNGQSERTIQTLEDMLRAYVLEDGGSWGDYLHLIEFAYNNSYHASIGIAPYETLYGRKCRTPLC' A
#
# COMPACT_ATOMS: atom_id res chain seq x y z
N MET A 1 -13.34 20.25 -11.35
CA MET A 1 -12.47 19.06 -11.52
C MET A 1 -13.16 18.13 -12.51
N GLY A 2 -12.79 18.13 -13.80
CA GLY A 2 -13.46 17.37 -14.86
C GLY A 2 -13.12 15.88 -14.89
N THR A 3 -13.15 15.21 -13.74
CA THR A 3 -12.75 13.80 -13.58
C THR A 3 -13.83 12.85 -14.10
N ARG A 4 -13.41 11.83 -14.87
CA ARG A 4 -14.30 10.75 -15.35
C ARG A 4 -14.22 9.56 -14.40
N LEU A 5 -15.36 9.16 -13.85
CA LEU A 5 -15.49 7.98 -13.00
C LEU A 5 -15.37 6.71 -13.85
N LYS A 6 -14.49 5.79 -13.44
CA LYS A 6 -14.40 4.43 -13.99
C LYS A 6 -14.82 3.45 -12.90
N MET A 7 -16.02 2.90 -13.02
CA MET A 7 -16.57 1.95 -12.06
C MET A 7 -16.15 0.53 -12.44
N SER A 8 -15.79 -0.28 -11.46
CA SER A 8 -15.66 -1.73 -11.64
C SER A 8 -17.05 -2.37 -11.78
N THR A 9 -17.11 -3.51 -12.47
CA THR A 9 -18.33 -4.32 -12.51
C THR A 9 -18.54 -5.02 -11.17
N SER A 10 -19.80 -5.12 -10.75
CA SER A 10 -20.18 -5.79 -9.50
C SER A 10 -19.69 -7.24 -9.50
N HIS A 11 -19.15 -7.71 -8.36
CA HIS A 11 -18.59 -9.05 -8.17
C HIS A 11 -17.47 -9.45 -9.16
N HIS A 12 -16.77 -8.47 -9.76
CA HIS A 12 -15.66 -8.73 -10.66
C HIS A 12 -14.36 -8.08 -10.15
N PRO A 13 -13.73 -8.69 -9.13
CA PRO A 13 -12.55 -8.13 -8.47
C PRO A 13 -11.38 -7.83 -9.43
N GLN A 14 -11.24 -8.66 -10.46
CA GLN A 14 -10.20 -8.53 -11.49
C GLN A 14 -10.21 -7.20 -12.25
N THR A 15 -11.35 -6.48 -12.34
CA THR A 15 -11.38 -5.14 -12.98
C THR A 15 -10.56 -4.12 -12.18
N ASN A 16 -10.39 -4.32 -10.86
CA ASN A 16 -9.59 -3.46 -10.00
C ASN A 16 -8.46 -4.25 -9.29
N GLY A 17 -8.00 -5.35 -9.89
CA GLY A 17 -7.12 -6.32 -9.24
C GLY A 17 -5.78 -5.76 -8.75
N GLN A 18 -5.27 -4.67 -9.37
CA GLN A 18 -4.08 -3.98 -8.85
C GLN A 18 -4.35 -3.38 -7.47
N SER A 19 -5.43 -2.62 -7.34
CA SER A 19 -5.81 -2.00 -6.06
C SER A 19 -6.13 -3.06 -5.02
N GLU A 20 -6.83 -4.12 -5.40
CA GLU A 20 -7.18 -5.21 -4.49
C GLU A 20 -5.95 -5.95 -3.96
N ARG A 21 -4.96 -6.22 -4.81
CA ARG A 21 -3.71 -6.85 -4.38
C ARG A 21 -2.93 -5.94 -3.41
N THR A 22 -2.93 -4.63 -3.68
CA THR A 22 -2.36 -3.64 -2.76
C THR A 22 -3.10 -3.63 -1.43
N ILE A 23 -4.43 -3.60 -1.43
CA ILE A 23 -5.27 -3.63 -0.23
C ILE A 23 -4.98 -4.90 0.58
N GLN A 24 -4.95 -6.07 -0.06
CA GLN A 24 -4.65 -7.34 0.60
C GLN A 24 -3.28 -7.33 1.29
N THR A 25 -2.25 -6.77 0.64
CA THR A 25 -0.91 -6.67 1.23
C THR A 25 -0.92 -5.75 2.45
N LEU A 26 -1.61 -4.61 2.37
CA LEU A 26 -1.76 -3.69 3.49
C LEU A 26 -2.54 -4.31 4.66
N GLU A 27 -3.60 -5.07 4.36
CA GLU A 27 -4.36 -5.83 5.36
C GLU A 27 -3.49 -6.87 6.08
N ASP A 28 -2.63 -7.59 5.34
CA ASP A 28 -1.73 -8.57 5.94
C ASP A 28 -0.67 -7.90 6.84
N MET A 29 -0.13 -6.76 6.43
CA MET A 29 0.76 -5.95 7.25
C MET A 29 0.05 -5.44 8.50
N LEU A 30 -1.17 -4.90 8.36
CA LEU A 30 -2.00 -4.46 9.46
C LEU A 30 -2.33 -5.60 10.42
N ARG A 31 -2.65 -6.80 9.91
CA ARG A 31 -2.97 -7.97 10.74
C ARG A 31 -1.83 -8.33 11.67
N ALA A 32 -0.59 -8.27 11.19
CA ALA A 32 0.58 -8.52 12.04
C ALA A 32 0.68 -7.54 13.21
N TYR A 33 0.40 -6.24 12.98
CA TYR A 33 0.43 -5.21 14.02
C TYR A 33 -0.78 -5.24 14.97
N VAL A 34 -1.99 -5.45 14.43
CA VAL A 34 -3.23 -5.47 15.22
C VAL A 34 -3.27 -6.65 16.19
N LEU A 35 -2.65 -7.77 15.83
CA LEU A 35 -2.49 -8.92 16.74
C LEU A 35 -1.63 -8.60 17.96
N GLU A 36 -0.71 -7.63 17.87
CA GLU A 36 0.15 -7.21 19.00
C GLU A 36 -0.48 -6.09 19.85
N ASP A 37 -1.16 -5.11 19.25
CA ASP A 37 -1.52 -3.85 19.94
C ASP A 37 -3.02 -3.65 20.23
N GLY A 38 -3.88 -4.64 19.93
CA GLY A 38 -5.22 -4.73 20.53
C GLY A 38 -6.26 -3.67 20.12
N GLY A 39 -6.01 -2.79 19.15
CA GLY A 39 -7.07 -1.95 18.58
C GLY A 39 -6.70 -0.60 17.95
N SER A 40 -5.49 -0.07 18.15
CA SER A 40 -5.10 1.28 17.66
C SER A 40 -4.55 1.28 16.22
N TRP A 41 -5.08 0.45 15.33
CA TRP A 41 -4.57 0.29 13.95
C TRP A 41 -4.49 1.60 13.15
N GLY A 42 -5.40 2.55 13.43
CA GLY A 42 -5.41 3.87 12.79
C GLY A 42 -4.16 4.68 13.07
N ASP A 43 -3.58 4.53 14.26
CA ASP A 43 -2.36 5.22 14.66
C ASP A 43 -1.14 4.69 13.90
N TYR A 44 -1.15 3.44 13.42
CA TYR A 44 -0.04 2.84 12.68
C TYR A 44 -0.20 2.88 11.16
N LEU A 45 -1.35 3.34 10.65
CA LEU A 45 -1.63 3.32 9.21
C LEU A 45 -0.57 4.08 8.41
N HIS A 46 -0.11 5.22 8.93
CA HIS A 46 0.94 6.02 8.30
C HIS A 46 2.29 5.30 8.25
N LEU A 47 2.62 4.49 9.27
CA LEU A 47 3.86 3.70 9.30
C LEU A 47 3.78 2.52 8.32
N ILE A 48 2.62 1.89 8.21
CA ILE A 48 2.40 0.77 7.30
C ILE A 48 2.41 1.24 5.85
N GLU A 49 1.73 2.36 5.55
CA GLU A 49 1.82 3.00 4.24
C GLU A 49 3.28 3.35 3.89
N PHE A 50 4.01 3.92 4.85
CA PHE A 50 5.41 4.24 4.68
C PHE A 50 6.24 2.98 4.39
N ALA A 51 6.08 1.92 5.18
CA ALA A 51 6.79 0.66 4.98
C ALA A 51 6.48 0.03 3.62
N TYR A 52 5.20 0.00 3.23
CA TYR A 52 4.76 -0.54 1.94
C TYR A 52 5.38 0.24 0.77
N ASN A 53 5.26 1.56 0.76
CA ASN A 53 5.77 2.40 -0.33
C ASN A 53 7.29 2.36 -0.49
N ASN A 54 8.02 2.03 0.58
CA ASN A 54 9.49 1.94 0.58
C ASN A 54 10.03 0.51 0.48
N SER A 55 9.15 -0.49 0.48
CA SER A 55 9.54 -1.88 0.31
C SER A 55 9.71 -2.24 -1.16
N TYR A 56 10.65 -3.16 -1.43
CA TYR A 56 10.87 -3.66 -2.77
C TYR A 56 9.66 -4.45 -3.28
N HIS A 57 9.18 -4.11 -4.47
CA HIS A 57 8.12 -4.85 -5.13
C HIS A 57 8.67 -5.67 -6.30
N ALA A 58 8.61 -7.00 -6.19
CA ALA A 58 9.12 -7.91 -7.21
C ALA A 58 8.49 -7.73 -8.60
N SER A 59 7.24 -7.27 -8.68
CA SER A 59 6.54 -7.04 -9.96
C SER A 59 7.07 -5.83 -10.74
N ILE A 60 7.56 -4.80 -10.05
CA ILE A 60 8.10 -3.57 -10.65
C ILE A 60 9.63 -3.47 -10.55
N GLY A 61 10.27 -4.37 -9.78
CA GLY A 61 11.73 -4.43 -9.63
C GLY A 61 12.34 -3.30 -8.81
N ILE A 62 11.53 -2.50 -8.11
CA ILE A 62 11.94 -1.33 -7.33
C ILE A 62 10.87 -1.01 -6.27
N ALA A 63 11.14 -0.10 -5.33
CA ALA A 63 10.12 0.38 -4.40
C ALA A 63 9.15 1.37 -5.08
N PRO A 64 7.84 1.34 -4.78
CA PRO A 64 6.86 2.29 -5.32
C PRO A 64 7.26 3.76 -5.16
N TYR A 65 7.84 4.12 -4.00
CA TYR A 65 8.37 5.46 -3.74
C TYR A 65 9.47 5.85 -4.73
N GLU A 66 10.39 4.93 -5.03
CA GLU A 66 11.48 5.17 -5.98
C GLU A 66 10.95 5.36 -7.40
N THR A 67 9.93 4.59 -7.80
CA THR A 67 9.25 4.79 -9.10
C THR A 67 8.58 6.16 -9.18
N LEU A 68 7.96 6.62 -8.10
CA LEU A 68 7.21 7.87 -8.07
C LEU A 68 8.13 9.11 -8.04
N TYR A 69 9.20 9.06 -7.25
CA TYR A 69 10.07 10.20 -6.99
C TYR A 69 11.44 10.13 -7.69
N GLY A 70 11.76 9.03 -8.35
CA GLY A 70 13.04 8.82 -9.04
C GLY A 70 14.26 8.71 -8.11
N ARG A 71 14.05 8.54 -6.80
CA ARG A 71 15.12 8.47 -5.79
C ARG A 71 14.71 7.58 -4.63
N LYS A 72 15.71 6.99 -3.97
CA LYS A 72 15.53 6.27 -2.70
C LYS A 72 14.97 7.19 -1.64
N CYS A 73 14.04 6.69 -0.83
CA CYS A 73 13.59 7.42 0.34
C CYS A 73 14.75 7.54 1.34
N ARG A 74 14.87 8.71 1.96
CA ARG A 74 15.87 8.97 2.99
C ARG A 74 15.13 8.97 4.32
N THR A 75 15.39 7.96 5.13
CA THR A 75 14.89 7.89 6.49
C THR A 75 16.01 8.23 7.45
N PRO A 76 15.73 8.83 8.62
CA PRO A 76 16.74 9.00 9.66
C PRO A 76 17.24 7.67 10.24
N LEU A 77 16.67 6.54 9.80
CA LEU A 77 17.03 5.19 10.19
C LEU A 77 18.21 4.63 9.37
N CYS A 78 18.64 5.31 8.28
CA CYS A 78 19.84 4.96 7.51
C CYS A 78 20.53 6.16 6.82
#